data_AF-A0A2D0IR74-F1
#
_entry.id   AF-A0A2D0IR74-F1
#
_cell.length_a   1.000
_cell.length_b   1.000
_cell.length_c   1.000
_cell.angle_alpha   90.00
_cell.angle_beta   90.00
_cell.angle_gamma   90.00
#
_symmetry.space_group_name_H-M   'P 1'
#
loop_
_entity.id
_entity.type
_entity.pdbx_description
1 polymer ?
#
loop_
_entity_poly.entity_id
_entity_poly.type
_entity_poly.pdbx_seq_one_letter_code
_entity_poly.pdbx_strand_id
1 'polypeptide(L)'
;MKVHYSLSERQQRICLTPGGENHSRQGMGFSPLHLILYLHGENCMSENATSLTKNDYFNLNIKGLGYLNNIRHVSTANGTFLSCVINALNGPSDNPVYVRFDITVVGKEATSLVGRCQKAVDEDKKVLLGFTLSNPSTDIFTLKRGDHAGEQRVSLKARLIKVDWIKIGQDKVYQAEQSDSAPPQNGVAQAEYAENSF
;
A
#
# COMPACT_ATOMS: atom_id res chain seq x y z
N MET A 1 -39.24 -16.55 -22.34
CA MET A 1 -38.19 -17.51 -21.90
C MET A 1 -38.32 -17.72 -20.40
N LYS A 2 -38.50 -18.97 -19.93
CA LYS A 2 -38.41 -19.30 -18.49
C LYS A 2 -36.99 -19.75 -18.20
N VAL A 3 -36.36 -19.18 -17.18
CA VAL A 3 -35.01 -19.56 -16.74
C VAL A 3 -35.15 -20.35 -15.45
N HIS A 4 -34.79 -21.63 -15.48
CA HIS A 4 -34.63 -22.46 -14.28
C HIS A 4 -33.18 -22.36 -13.81
N TYR A 5 -32.97 -22.03 -12.53
CA TYR A 5 -31.70 -22.27 -11.84
C TYR A 5 -31.91 -23.25 -10.71
N SER A 6 -31.03 -24.25 -10.66
CA SER A 6 -31.02 -25.29 -9.64
C SER A 6 -30.38 -24.75 -8.35
N LEU A 7 -31.04 -24.96 -7.21
CA LEU A 7 -30.48 -24.70 -5.89
C LEU A 7 -29.60 -25.89 -5.48
N SER A 8 -28.38 -25.61 -5.03
CA SER A 8 -27.55 -26.56 -4.27
C SER A 8 -27.16 -25.93 -2.94
N GLU A 9 -27.00 -26.75 -1.91
CA GLU A 9 -27.36 -26.42 -0.54
C GLU A 9 -26.19 -26.71 0.43
N ARG A 10 -26.08 -25.94 1.53
CA ARG A 10 -25.21 -26.20 2.71
C ARG A 10 -23.69 -26.03 2.43
N GLN A 11 -22.76 -25.90 3.38
CA GLN A 11 -22.76 -25.85 4.86
C GLN A 11 -21.52 -25.00 5.27
N GLN A 12 -21.35 -24.38 6.45
CA GLN A 12 -22.06 -24.39 7.73
C GLN A 12 -21.93 -23.00 8.42
N ARG A 13 -22.30 -22.85 9.70
CA ARG A 13 -21.83 -21.78 10.61
C ARG A 13 -21.07 -22.40 11.79
N ILE A 14 -20.11 -21.67 12.36
CA ILE A 14 -19.56 -21.97 13.70
C ILE A 14 -20.05 -20.87 14.66
N CYS A 15 -20.78 -21.28 15.70
CA CYS A 15 -21.12 -20.42 16.83
C CYS A 15 -20.17 -20.73 18.00
N LEU A 16 -19.80 -19.70 18.76
CA LEU A 16 -19.04 -19.83 20.00
C LEU A 16 -19.98 -19.72 21.21
N THR A 17 -19.66 -20.45 22.29
CA THR A 17 -20.24 -20.25 23.63
C THR A 17 -19.16 -20.38 24.70
N PRO A 18 -19.19 -19.56 25.78
CA PRO A 18 -18.21 -19.60 26.87
C PRO A 18 -18.69 -20.39 28.10
N GLY A 19 -17.78 -20.77 29.00
CA GLY A 19 -18.10 -21.21 30.37
C GLY A 19 -17.02 -22.06 31.05
N GLY A 20 -16.83 -21.89 32.36
CA GLY A 20 -16.02 -22.77 33.21
C GLY A 20 -15.10 -22.03 34.19
N GLU A 21 -15.42 -22.07 35.48
CA GLU A 21 -14.70 -21.36 36.56
C GLU A 21 -13.52 -22.13 37.19
N ASN A 22 -12.75 -21.39 37.99
CA ASN A 22 -11.63 -21.77 38.85
C ASN A 22 -11.85 -23.04 39.71
N HIS A 23 -10.75 -23.63 40.21
CA HIS A 23 -10.57 -23.91 41.65
C HIS A 23 -9.08 -24.11 42.02
N SER A 24 -8.77 -23.83 43.29
CA SER A 24 -7.42 -23.65 43.86
C SER A 24 -6.57 -24.92 44.04
N ARG A 25 -5.23 -24.75 44.11
CA ARG A 25 -4.42 -25.41 45.14
C ARG A 25 -3.10 -24.68 45.46
N GLN A 26 -2.66 -24.84 46.71
CA GLN A 26 -1.55 -24.13 47.36
C GLN A 26 -0.19 -24.83 47.11
N GLY A 27 0.91 -24.09 47.24
CA GLY A 27 2.28 -24.61 47.30
C GLY A 27 3.27 -23.50 47.69
N MET A 28 4.12 -23.74 48.68
CA MET A 28 4.99 -22.72 49.31
C MET A 28 6.43 -22.72 48.76
N GLY A 29 7.17 -21.62 48.94
CA GLY A 29 8.59 -21.73 49.29
C GLY A 29 9.59 -20.70 48.73
N PHE A 30 10.11 -19.87 49.66
CA PHE A 30 11.51 -19.39 49.75
C PHE A 30 12.20 -18.63 48.60
N SER A 31 12.48 -17.34 48.84
CA SER A 31 13.68 -16.63 48.34
C SER A 31 14.90 -16.93 49.25
N PRO A 32 16.14 -16.62 48.82
CA PRO A 32 16.71 -15.30 49.14
C PRO A 32 17.62 -14.69 48.05
N LEU A 33 18.10 -13.48 48.32
CA LEU A 33 18.88 -12.62 47.42
C LEU A 33 20.35 -13.09 47.21
N HIS A 34 20.92 -12.70 46.07
CA HIS A 34 22.35 -12.36 45.97
C HIS A 34 22.59 -11.14 45.07
N LEU A 35 23.54 -10.30 45.49
CA LEU A 35 23.92 -9.01 44.89
C LEU A 35 25.43 -9.04 44.67
N ILE A 36 25.90 -8.97 43.41
CA ILE A 36 27.28 -8.56 43.08
C ILE A 36 27.25 -7.67 41.82
N LEU A 37 28.07 -6.62 41.83
CA LEU A 37 28.23 -5.60 40.78
C LEU A 37 29.41 -5.92 39.83
N TYR A 38 29.30 -5.44 38.59
CA TYR A 38 30.36 -5.04 37.64
C TYR A 38 31.72 -5.78 37.64
N LEU A 39 32.10 -6.29 36.46
CA LEU A 39 33.45 -6.05 35.94
C LEU A 39 33.49 -5.76 34.43
N HIS A 40 34.53 -5.04 34.06
CA HIS A 40 34.86 -4.48 32.75
C HIS A 40 35.45 -5.56 31.81
N GLY A 41 35.23 -5.44 30.50
CA GLY A 41 35.79 -6.36 29.49
C GLY A 41 35.62 -5.81 28.08
N GLU A 42 36.70 -5.81 27.30
CA GLU A 42 36.84 -4.96 26.11
C GLU A 42 36.37 -5.59 24.78
N ASN A 43 36.39 -4.78 23.73
CA ASN A 43 35.88 -5.08 22.40
C ASN A 43 36.49 -6.34 21.75
N CYS A 44 35.62 -7.26 21.33
CA CYS A 44 35.88 -8.15 20.20
C CYS A 44 34.78 -7.93 19.14
N MET A 45 34.95 -6.90 18.30
CA MET A 45 34.18 -6.81 17.06
C MET A 45 34.67 -7.90 16.10
N SER A 46 34.03 -9.06 16.16
CA SER A 46 34.10 -10.04 15.08
C SER A 46 33.31 -9.51 13.90
N GLU A 47 33.97 -9.27 12.76
CA GLU A 47 33.31 -8.96 11.50
C GLU A 47 32.52 -10.18 11.02
N ASN A 48 31.32 -10.35 11.56
CA ASN A 48 30.31 -11.21 10.96
C ASN A 48 29.81 -10.51 9.69
N ALA A 49 30.61 -10.63 8.62
CA ALA A 49 30.22 -10.37 7.25
C ALA A 49 29.08 -11.31 6.89
N THR A 50 27.89 -10.96 7.36
CA THR A 50 26.64 -11.63 7.03
C THR A 50 26.48 -11.42 5.54
N SER A 51 26.76 -12.47 4.77
CA SER A 51 26.41 -12.53 3.36
C SER A 51 24.90 -12.50 3.27
N LEU A 52 24.36 -11.27 3.26
CA LEU A 52 22.97 -10.99 2.99
C LEU A 52 22.64 -11.77 1.72
N THR A 53 21.84 -12.81 1.86
CA THR A 53 21.31 -13.58 0.74
C THR A 53 20.58 -12.59 -0.13
N LYS A 54 21.23 -12.20 -1.23
CA LYS A 54 20.74 -11.18 -2.13
C LYS A 54 19.59 -11.79 -2.91
N ASN A 55 18.42 -11.82 -2.28
CA ASN A 55 17.17 -12.14 -2.95
C ASN A 55 16.94 -11.03 -3.97
N ASP A 56 17.24 -11.35 -5.23
CA ASP A 56 16.89 -10.47 -6.34
C ASP A 56 15.37 -10.53 -6.55
N TYR A 57 14.73 -9.37 -6.52
CA TYR A 57 13.28 -9.23 -6.68
C TYR A 57 12.96 -8.42 -7.94
N PHE A 58 11.95 -8.86 -8.69
CA PHE A 58 11.37 -8.07 -9.77
C PHE A 58 10.40 -7.03 -9.21
N ASN A 59 10.56 -5.77 -9.65
CA ASN A 59 9.69 -4.67 -9.23
C ASN A 59 8.81 -4.23 -10.40
N LEU A 60 7.48 -4.26 -10.22
CA LEU A 60 6.52 -3.66 -11.14
C LEU A 60 6.05 -2.30 -10.59
N ASN A 61 6.49 -1.23 -11.25
CA ASN A 61 6.22 0.15 -10.86
C ASN A 61 5.42 0.88 -11.96
N ILE A 62 4.44 1.70 -11.55
CA ILE A 62 3.70 2.61 -12.43
C ILE A 62 4.02 4.03 -12.01
N LYS A 63 4.61 4.83 -12.91
CA LYS A 63 4.84 6.26 -12.72
C LYS A 63 3.74 7.04 -13.42
N GLY A 64 3.30 8.14 -12.80
CA GLY A 64 2.25 8.98 -13.39
C GLY A 64 2.01 10.26 -12.60
N LEU A 65 0.99 10.99 -13.02
CA LEU A 65 0.47 12.15 -12.32
C LEU A 65 -1.05 12.06 -12.16
N GLY A 66 -1.59 12.63 -11.09
CA GLY A 66 -3.00 12.49 -10.78
C GLY A 66 -3.43 13.31 -9.56
N TYR A 67 -4.74 13.44 -9.41
CA TYR A 67 -5.34 14.16 -8.29
C TYR A 67 -5.55 13.25 -7.08
N LEU A 68 -5.20 13.77 -5.91
CA LEU A 68 -5.29 13.08 -4.63
C LEU A 68 -6.62 13.40 -3.94
N ASN A 69 -7.43 12.37 -3.72
CA ASN A 69 -8.76 12.48 -3.13
C ASN A 69 -8.91 11.51 -1.94
N ASN A 70 -9.88 11.77 -1.05
CA ASN A 70 -10.36 10.83 -0.02
C ASN A 70 -9.22 10.17 0.79
N ILE A 71 -8.39 10.99 1.44
CA ILE A 71 -7.34 10.52 2.35
C ILE A 71 -8.01 10.12 3.67
N ARG A 72 -7.70 8.92 4.16
CA ARG A 72 -8.29 8.35 5.38
C ARG A 72 -7.36 7.36 6.06
N HIS A 73 -7.48 7.27 7.38
CA HIS A 73 -6.86 6.20 8.16
C HIS A 73 -7.79 4.97 8.14
N VAL A 74 -7.25 3.79 7.81
CA VAL A 74 -7.96 2.52 7.79
C VAL A 74 -7.36 1.62 8.85
N SER A 75 -8.15 1.32 9.89
CA SER A 75 -7.76 0.40 10.96
C SER A 75 -8.22 -1.02 10.62
N THR A 76 -7.28 -1.95 10.62
CA THR A 76 -7.50 -3.40 10.43
C THR A 76 -6.93 -4.14 11.64
N ALA A 77 -7.24 -5.42 11.81
CA ALA A 77 -6.64 -6.27 12.86
C ALA A 77 -5.09 -6.25 12.86
N ASN A 78 -4.48 -6.02 11.69
CA ASN A 78 -3.03 -5.96 11.49
C ASN A 78 -2.43 -4.55 11.68
N GLY A 79 -3.20 -3.59 12.23
CA GLY A 79 -2.80 -2.20 12.45
C GLY A 79 -3.53 -1.18 11.59
N THR A 80 -3.17 0.09 11.77
CA THR A 80 -3.75 1.23 11.04
C THR A 80 -2.79 1.73 9.98
N PHE A 81 -3.29 1.95 8.76
CA PHE A 81 -2.52 2.50 7.65
C PHE A 81 -3.28 3.64 6.95
N LEU A 82 -2.54 4.48 6.23
CA LEU A 82 -3.11 5.57 5.44
C LEU A 82 -3.53 5.04 4.06
N SER A 83 -4.76 5.32 3.68
CA SER A 83 -5.31 5.01 2.36
C SER A 83 -5.83 6.28 1.70
N CYS A 84 -5.67 6.38 0.39
CA CYS A 84 -6.16 7.50 -0.40
C CYS A 84 -6.67 7.00 -1.76
N VAL A 85 -7.38 7.86 -2.49
CA VAL A 85 -7.75 7.63 -3.88
C VAL A 85 -6.88 8.52 -4.76
N ILE A 86 -6.31 7.96 -5.83
CA ILE A 86 -5.63 8.75 -6.86
C ILE A 86 -6.42 8.61 -8.16
N ASN A 87 -6.87 9.75 -8.69
CA ASN A 87 -7.42 9.86 -10.04
C ASN A 87 -6.27 10.20 -10.99
N ALA A 88 -5.62 9.17 -11.51
CA ALA A 88 -4.50 9.28 -12.44
C ALA A 88 -4.96 9.83 -13.79
N LEU A 89 -4.19 10.72 -14.40
CA LEU A 89 -4.50 11.26 -15.73
C LEU A 89 -3.99 10.32 -16.83
N ASN A 90 -4.82 10.11 -17.84
CA ASN A 90 -4.52 9.35 -19.04
C ASN A 90 -5.08 10.08 -20.29
N GLY A 91 -4.50 9.84 -21.46
CA GLY A 91 -4.92 10.48 -22.70
C GLY A 91 -4.36 11.91 -22.91
N PRO A 92 -4.93 12.66 -23.87
CA PRO A 92 -4.46 14.00 -24.24
C PRO A 92 -4.57 15.04 -23.13
N SER A 93 -3.71 16.06 -23.15
CA SER A 93 -3.69 17.13 -22.13
C SER A 93 -4.90 18.06 -22.20
N ASP A 94 -5.53 18.17 -23.37
CA ASP A 94 -6.78 18.89 -23.64
C ASP A 94 -8.04 18.10 -23.25
N ASN A 95 -7.97 16.76 -23.24
CA ASN A 95 -9.07 15.88 -22.86
C ASN A 95 -8.61 14.72 -21.95
N PRO A 96 -8.23 15.01 -20.69
CA PRO A 96 -7.72 14.01 -19.77
C PRO A 96 -8.82 13.06 -19.26
N VAL A 97 -8.58 11.76 -19.43
CA VAL A 97 -9.39 10.67 -18.86
C VAL A 97 -8.84 10.31 -17.48
N TYR A 98 -9.71 10.13 -16.50
CA TYR A 98 -9.33 9.81 -15.12
C TYR A 98 -9.41 8.31 -14.85
N VAL A 99 -8.29 7.70 -14.44
CA VAL A 99 -8.23 6.31 -13.99
C VAL A 99 -8.15 6.30 -12.47
N ARG A 100 -9.17 5.73 -11.81
CA ARG A 100 -9.30 5.72 -10.35
C ARG A 100 -8.54 4.54 -9.73
N PHE A 101 -7.56 4.84 -8.88
CA PHE A 101 -6.86 3.87 -8.04
C PHE A 101 -7.21 4.03 -6.56
N ASP A 102 -7.52 2.92 -5.88
CA ASP A 102 -7.57 2.79 -4.43
C ASP A 102 -6.17 2.45 -3.89
N ILE A 103 -5.56 3.39 -3.20
CA ILE A 103 -4.15 3.34 -2.82
C ILE A 103 -3.99 3.08 -1.32
N THR A 104 -3.02 2.21 -1.00
CA THR A 104 -2.40 2.15 0.33
C THR A 104 -1.08 2.88 0.29
N VAL A 105 -0.87 3.84 1.20
CA VAL A 105 0.39 4.58 1.29
C VAL A 105 1.41 3.74 2.07
N VAL A 106 2.62 3.61 1.54
CA VAL A 106 3.70 2.80 2.14
C VAL A 106 4.95 3.65 2.30
N GLY A 107 5.64 3.48 3.42
CA GLY A 107 6.85 4.26 3.76
C GLY A 107 6.54 5.53 4.55
N LYS A 108 7.47 5.90 5.44
CA LYS A 108 7.30 7.01 6.40
C LYS A 108 7.18 8.37 5.69
N GLU A 109 8.00 8.59 4.66
CA GLU A 109 8.01 9.85 3.89
C GLU A 109 6.68 10.07 3.15
N ALA A 110 6.27 9.12 2.31
CA ALA A 110 5.02 9.20 1.57
C ALA A 110 3.81 9.35 2.51
N THR A 111 3.78 8.63 3.64
CA THR A 111 2.73 8.77 4.66
C THR A 111 2.68 10.19 5.25
N SER A 112 3.83 10.77 5.58
CA SER A 112 3.93 12.14 6.10
C SER A 112 3.46 13.18 5.06
N LEU A 113 3.92 13.06 3.81
CA LEU A 113 3.55 13.97 2.72
C LEU A 113 2.06 13.92 2.39
N VAL A 114 1.47 12.73 2.27
CA VAL A 114 0.02 12.57 2.05
C VAL A 114 -0.77 13.08 3.25
N GLY A 115 -0.33 12.78 4.49
CA GLY A 115 -0.97 13.29 5.70
C GLY A 115 -1.00 14.83 5.77
N ARG A 116 0.05 15.52 5.34
CA ARG A 116 0.09 16.99 5.21
C ARG A 116 -0.92 17.54 4.20
N CYS A 117 -1.34 16.74 3.22
CA CYS A 117 -2.34 17.13 2.23
C CYS A 117 -3.80 16.95 2.70
N GLN A 118 -4.05 16.28 3.83
CA GLN A 118 -5.39 15.98 4.35
C GLN A 118 -6.29 17.22 4.37
N LYS A 119 -5.84 18.31 5.01
CA LYS A 119 -6.61 19.57 5.09
C LYS A 119 -6.98 20.13 3.71
N ALA A 120 -6.09 20.04 2.72
CA ALA A 120 -6.37 20.56 1.39
C ALA A 120 -7.42 19.70 0.65
N VAL A 121 -7.38 18.37 0.84
CA VAL A 121 -8.38 17.45 0.29
C VAL A 121 -9.74 17.60 0.99
N ASP A 122 -9.74 17.80 2.31
CA ASP A 122 -10.97 18.03 3.09
C ASP A 122 -11.64 19.38 2.75
N GLU A 123 -10.85 20.38 2.33
CA GLU A 123 -11.31 21.68 1.81
C GLU A 123 -11.62 21.66 0.28
N ASP A 124 -11.70 20.47 -0.34
CA ASP A 124 -11.93 20.23 -1.78
C ASP A 124 -10.98 21.01 -2.72
N LYS A 125 -9.75 21.28 -2.26
CA LYS A 125 -8.72 21.92 -3.08
C LYS A 125 -8.10 20.89 -4.02
N LYS A 126 -7.82 21.32 -5.25
CA LYS A 126 -7.15 20.50 -6.27
C LYS A 126 -5.70 20.19 -5.86
N VAL A 127 -5.47 19.02 -5.27
CA VAL A 127 -4.14 18.49 -4.95
C VAL A 127 -3.69 17.58 -6.09
N LEU A 128 -2.68 18.02 -6.86
CA LEU A 128 -2.08 17.28 -7.97
C LEU A 128 -0.68 16.81 -7.56
N LEU A 129 -0.33 15.54 -7.78
CA LEU A 129 1.02 15.02 -7.53
C LEU A 129 1.58 14.22 -8.69
N GLY A 130 2.91 14.18 -8.78
CA GLY A 130 3.66 13.13 -9.46
C GLY A 130 3.92 11.98 -8.49
N PHE A 131 3.69 10.74 -8.92
CA PHE A 131 3.76 9.56 -8.05
C PHE A 131 4.45 8.37 -8.72
N THR A 132 4.98 7.48 -7.88
CA THR A 132 5.31 6.09 -8.24
C THR A 132 4.49 5.13 -7.40
N LEU A 133 3.68 4.31 -8.06
CA LEU A 133 2.97 3.17 -7.47
C LEU A 133 3.76 1.88 -7.69
N SER A 134 3.59 0.90 -6.82
CA SER A 134 4.06 -0.47 -7.01
C SER A 134 2.98 -1.49 -6.69
N ASN A 135 3.20 -2.74 -7.14
CA ASN A 135 2.30 -3.87 -6.93
C ASN A 135 0.82 -3.55 -7.28
N PRO A 136 0.53 -3.16 -8.54
CA PRO A 136 -0.84 -2.98 -9.00
C PRO A 136 -1.61 -4.30 -8.96
N SER A 137 -2.88 -4.25 -8.55
CA SER A 137 -3.80 -5.40 -8.58
C SER A 137 -5.23 -4.94 -8.86
N THR A 138 -6.08 -5.87 -9.30
CA THR A 138 -7.52 -5.67 -9.44
C THR A 138 -8.26 -6.37 -8.31
N ASP A 139 -9.35 -5.77 -7.84
CA ASP A 139 -10.29 -6.38 -6.90
C ASP A 139 -11.73 -6.17 -7.36
N ILE A 140 -12.61 -7.14 -7.14
CA ILE A 140 -14.02 -7.04 -7.49
C ILE A 140 -14.80 -6.75 -6.21
N PHE A 141 -15.49 -5.60 -6.18
CA PHE A 141 -16.29 -5.19 -5.04
C PHE A 141 -17.74 -4.94 -5.43
N THR A 142 -18.67 -5.35 -4.57
CA THR A 142 -20.09 -5.06 -4.72
C THR A 142 -20.41 -3.69 -4.12
N LEU A 143 -21.10 -2.83 -4.87
CA LEU A 143 -21.65 -1.59 -4.31
C LEU A 143 -22.71 -1.92 -3.25
N LYS A 144 -22.54 -1.37 -2.04
CA LYS A 144 -23.44 -1.64 -0.90
C LYS A 144 -24.52 -0.58 -0.70
N ARG A 145 -24.47 0.54 -1.45
CA ARG A 145 -25.30 1.74 -1.25
C ARG A 145 -25.46 2.51 -2.58
N GLY A 146 -26.51 3.32 -2.67
CA GLY A 146 -26.89 4.09 -3.86
C GLY A 146 -27.70 3.26 -4.86
N ASP A 147 -28.12 3.89 -5.95
CA ASP A 147 -29.00 3.28 -6.98
C ASP A 147 -28.38 2.07 -7.68
N HIS A 148 -27.05 1.97 -7.63
CA HIS A 148 -26.24 0.87 -8.14
C HIS A 148 -25.89 -0.20 -7.08
N ALA A 149 -26.62 -0.25 -5.96
CA ALA A 149 -26.40 -1.27 -4.93
C ALA A 149 -26.63 -2.69 -5.49
N GLY A 150 -25.71 -3.61 -5.19
CA GLY A 150 -25.69 -4.97 -5.74
C GLY A 150 -24.82 -5.12 -7.00
N GLU A 151 -24.46 -4.04 -7.69
CA GLU A 151 -23.59 -4.08 -8.85
C GLU A 151 -22.14 -4.46 -8.47
N GLN A 152 -21.53 -5.40 -9.20
CA GLN A 152 -20.11 -5.72 -9.09
C GLN A 152 -19.27 -4.77 -9.95
N ARG A 153 -18.26 -4.12 -9.35
CA ARG A 153 -17.31 -3.25 -10.05
C ARG A 153 -15.87 -3.67 -9.77
N VAL A 154 -14.99 -3.36 -10.71
CA VAL A 154 -13.54 -3.53 -10.53
C VAL A 154 -12.95 -2.28 -9.87
N SER A 155 -12.16 -2.48 -8.82
CA SER A 155 -11.27 -1.48 -8.20
C SER A 155 -9.85 -1.79 -8.63
N LEU A 156 -9.12 -0.77 -9.11
CA LEU A 156 -7.68 -0.85 -9.27
C LEU A 156 -7.02 -0.48 -7.94
N LYS A 157 -6.19 -1.37 -7.41
CA LYS A 157 -5.44 -1.18 -6.17
C LYS A 157 -3.95 -1.10 -6.44
N ALA A 158 -3.23 -0.31 -5.66
CA ALA A 158 -1.76 -0.30 -5.69
C ALA A 158 -1.18 0.28 -4.38
N ARG A 159 0.14 0.23 -4.25
CA ARG A 159 0.89 0.83 -3.14
C ARG A 159 1.59 2.10 -3.61
N LEU A 160 1.35 3.24 -2.95
CA LEU A 160 2.15 4.45 -3.19
C LEU A 160 3.47 4.30 -2.44
N ILE A 161 4.58 4.28 -3.20
CA ILE A 161 5.94 4.12 -2.66
C ILE A 161 6.78 5.39 -2.76
N LYS A 162 6.47 6.30 -3.68
CA LYS A 162 7.18 7.57 -3.84
C LYS A 162 6.22 8.66 -4.31
N VAL A 163 6.42 9.88 -3.81
CA VAL A 163 5.84 11.11 -4.34
C VAL A 163 6.99 11.95 -4.89
N ASP A 164 6.92 12.35 -6.16
CA ASP A 164 8.00 13.09 -6.82
C ASP A 164 7.84 14.62 -6.65
N TRP A 165 6.60 15.11 -6.60
CA TRP A 165 6.26 16.51 -6.30
C TRP A 165 4.77 16.63 -5.99
N ILE A 166 4.38 17.71 -5.29
CA ILE A 166 2.98 18.03 -4.97
C ILE A 166 2.68 19.49 -5.34
N LYS A 167 1.54 19.72 -5.96
CA LYS A 167 0.93 21.03 -6.20
C LYS A 167 -0.44 21.10 -5.52
N ILE A 168 -0.75 22.23 -4.89
CA ILE A 168 -2.07 22.51 -4.32
C ILE A 168 -2.59 23.77 -5.01
N GLY A 169 -3.64 23.65 -5.81
CA GLY A 169 -4.05 24.71 -6.72
C GLY A 169 -2.96 25.00 -7.75
N GLN A 170 -2.35 26.19 -7.69
CA GLN A 170 -1.24 26.59 -8.56
C GLN A 170 0.14 26.44 -7.88
N ASP A 171 0.18 26.38 -6.55
CA ASP A 171 1.43 26.42 -5.78
C ASP A 171 2.08 25.04 -5.68
N LYS A 172 3.39 24.97 -5.98
CA LYS A 172 4.20 23.75 -5.81
C LYS A 172 4.73 23.70 -4.37
N VAL A 173 4.10 22.88 -3.54
CA VAL A 173 4.37 22.81 -2.08
C VAL A 173 5.44 21.79 -1.70
N TYR A 174 5.81 20.88 -2.61
CA TYR A 174 6.86 19.88 -2.40
C TYR A 174 7.47 19.46 -3.74
N GLN A 175 8.76 19.15 -3.71
CA GLN A 175 9.51 18.48 -4.77
C GLN A 175 10.54 17.56 -4.10
N ALA A 176 10.60 16.30 -4.52
CA ALA A 176 11.65 15.38 -4.10
C ALA A 176 12.96 15.74 -4.80
N GLU A 177 14.09 15.55 -4.10
CA GLU A 177 15.40 15.56 -4.75
C GLU A 177 15.50 14.34 -5.67
N GLN A 178 15.93 14.59 -6.91
CA GLN A 178 15.85 13.60 -7.97
C GLN A 178 17.11 12.73 -7.96
N SER A 179 17.03 11.60 -7.25
CA SER A 179 18.04 10.53 -7.31
C SER A 179 17.98 9.79 -8.66
N ASP A 180 18.51 10.43 -9.70
CA ASP A 180 18.61 9.87 -11.06
C ASP A 180 19.65 8.74 -11.11
N SER A 181 19.24 7.54 -10.69
CA SER A 181 19.81 6.29 -11.22
C SER A 181 19.25 6.06 -12.63
N ALA A 182 19.74 6.84 -13.60
CA ALA A 182 19.33 6.73 -14.99
C ALA A 182 19.80 5.38 -15.58
N PRO A 183 18.90 4.56 -16.16
CA PRO A 183 19.31 3.48 -17.05
C PRO A 183 20.00 4.09 -18.29
N PRO A 184 21.05 3.44 -18.84
CA PRO A 184 21.73 3.96 -20.02
C PRO A 184 20.77 4.09 -21.21
N GLN A 185 20.68 5.30 -21.76
CA GLN A 185 19.93 5.58 -22.98
C GLN A 185 20.73 5.06 -24.19
N ASN A 186 20.47 3.82 -24.60
CA ASN A 186 20.92 3.35 -25.91
C ASN A 186 19.97 3.90 -27.00
N GLY A 187 20.56 4.41 -28.08
CA GLY A 187 19.85 5.13 -29.14
C GLY A 187 18.82 4.28 -29.88
N VAL A 188 17.86 4.96 -30.50
CA VAL A 188 16.76 4.33 -31.25
C VAL A 188 17.30 3.73 -32.55
N ALA A 189 17.46 2.40 -32.59
CA ALA A 189 17.53 1.66 -33.85
C ALA A 189 16.10 1.33 -34.30
N GLN A 190 15.79 1.56 -35.58
CA GLN A 190 14.52 1.10 -36.16
C GLN A 190 14.53 -0.43 -36.19
N ALA A 191 13.52 -1.04 -35.57
CA ALA A 191 13.37 -2.49 -35.58
C ALA A 191 12.77 -2.94 -36.93
N GLU A 192 13.62 -3.39 -37.83
CA GLU A 192 13.22 -4.24 -38.95
C GLU A 192 13.01 -5.66 -38.40
N TYR A 193 11.77 -6.16 -38.44
CA TYR A 193 11.42 -7.46 -37.88
C TYR A 193 11.82 -8.58 -38.86
N ALA A 194 12.46 -9.63 -38.35
CA ALA A 194 12.78 -10.81 -39.14
C ALA A 194 11.50 -11.54 -39.57
N GLU A 195 11.51 -12.14 -40.76
CA GLU A 195 10.35 -12.79 -41.41
C GLU A 195 9.71 -13.94 -40.59
N ASN A 196 10.41 -14.45 -39.57
CA ASN A 196 9.95 -15.47 -38.62
C ASN A 196 9.80 -14.92 -37.19
N SER A 197 9.38 -13.67 -37.02
CA SER A 197 8.91 -13.15 -35.72
C SER A 197 7.57 -13.80 -35.34
N PHE A 198 7.48 -14.39 -34.15
CA PHE A 198 6.23 -14.88 -33.55
C PHE A 198 5.33 -13.74 -33.07
#